data_AF-A0ABD0RV40-F1
#
_entry.id   AF-A0ABD0RV40-F1
#
_cell.length_a   1.000
_cell.length_b   1.000
_cell.length_c   1.000
_cell.angle_alpha   90.00
_cell.angle_beta   90.00
_cell.angle_gamma   90.00
#
_symmetry.space_group_name_H-M   'P 1'
#
loop_
_entity.id
_entity.type
_entity.pdbx_description
1 polymer ?
#
loop_
_entity_poly.entity_id
_entity_poly.type
_entity_poly.pdbx_seq_one_letter_code
_entity_poly.pdbx_strand_id
1 'polypeptide(L)'
;MDVKLLFVTVVLLSSPLLTLCDPLFVLSAPNLLRVGSSENVFVEAHDYSGGDLNVKISVKSFPKKDREILSKSVTLTADNSFQILTDIK
;
A
#
# COMPACT_ATOMS: atom_id res chain seq x y z
N MET A 1 -45.56 11.40 -5.10
CA MET A 1 -44.43 11.10 -4.18
C MET A 1 -43.12 10.88 -4.94
N ASP A 2 -43.15 11.05 -6.26
CA ASP A 2 -42.10 10.69 -7.22
C ASP A 2 -40.91 11.63 -7.25
N VAL A 3 -41.14 12.94 -7.07
CA VAL A 3 -40.06 13.95 -7.18
C VAL A 3 -39.04 13.78 -6.05
N LYS A 4 -39.50 13.47 -4.83
CA LYS A 4 -38.62 13.21 -3.69
C LYS A 4 -37.76 11.96 -3.91
N LEU A 5 -38.34 10.92 -4.52
CA LEU A 5 -37.61 9.70 -4.84
C LEU A 5 -36.54 9.94 -5.90
N LEU A 6 -36.85 10.73 -6.94
CA LEU A 6 -35.90 11.16 -7.96
C LEU A 6 -34.73 11.99 -7.41
N PHE A 7 -34.99 12.90 -6.47
CA PHE A 7 -33.90 13.66 -5.84
C PHE A 7 -32.99 12.77 -4.99
N VAL A 8 -33.56 11.81 -4.25
CA VAL A 8 -32.78 10.86 -3.45
C VAL A 8 -31.91 9.97 -4.34
N THR A 9 -32.42 9.48 -5.46
CA THR A 9 -31.62 8.65 -6.39
C THR A 9 -30.50 9.45 -7.07
N VAL A 10 -30.76 10.70 -7.45
CA VAL A 10 -29.72 11.59 -8.03
C VAL A 10 -28.62 11.89 -6.99
N VAL A 11 -28.97 12.12 -5.73
CA VAL A 11 -27.99 12.34 -4.65
C VAL A 11 -27.13 11.09 -4.43
N LEU A 12 -27.74 9.90 -4.40
CA LEU A 12 -27.03 8.63 -4.25
C LEU A 12 -26.11 8.29 -5.44
N LEU A 13 -26.50 8.66 -6.67
CA LEU A 13 -25.69 8.42 -7.87
C LEU A 13 -24.59 9.47 -8.08
N SER A 14 -24.76 10.68 -7.52
CA SER A 14 -23.80 11.80 -7.65
C SER A 14 -22.80 11.88 -6.51
N SER A 15 -23.08 11.25 -5.36
CA SER A 15 -22.02 10.94 -4.41
C SER A 15 -21.03 10.01 -5.11
N PRO A 16 -19.72 10.37 -5.20
CA PRO A 16 -18.73 9.39 -5.60
C PRO A 16 -18.96 8.17 -4.72
N LEU A 17 -18.96 6.98 -5.32
CA LEU A 17 -19.11 5.72 -4.60
C LEU A 17 -17.95 5.64 -3.59
N LEU A 18 -18.13 6.22 -2.40
CA LEU A 18 -17.14 6.31 -1.31
C LEU A 18 -16.82 4.93 -0.73
N THR A 19 -17.39 3.88 -1.31
CA THR A 19 -17.23 2.48 -0.96
C THR A 19 -16.34 1.76 -1.97
N LEU A 20 -15.33 2.43 -2.54
CA LEU A 20 -14.19 1.67 -3.04
C LEU A 20 -13.41 1.22 -1.81
N CYS A 21 -13.96 0.22 -1.10
CA CYS A 21 -13.41 -0.44 0.08
C CYS A 21 -12.20 -1.31 -0.30
N ASP A 22 -11.41 -0.85 -1.26
CA ASP A 22 -10.20 -1.53 -1.69
C ASP A 22 -9.07 -1.11 -0.76
N PRO A 23 -8.28 -2.07 -0.25
CA PRO A 23 -7.19 -1.78 0.67
C PRO A 23 -6.14 -0.90 0.00
N LEU A 24 -5.64 0.11 0.74
CA LEU A 24 -4.61 1.03 0.27
C LEU A 24 -3.23 0.56 0.73
N PHE A 25 -2.33 0.29 -0.20
CA PHE A 25 -0.95 -0.11 0.10
C PHE A 25 -0.01 1.09 0.01
N VAL A 26 0.72 1.36 1.08
CA VAL A 26 1.66 2.49 1.19
C VAL A 26 3.08 1.97 1.35
N LEU A 27 4.00 2.52 0.57
CA LEU A 27 5.44 2.32 0.73
C LEU A 27 6.12 3.68 0.83
N SER A 28 6.79 3.92 1.95
CA SER A 28 7.59 5.12 2.17
C SER A 28 9.06 4.75 2.28
N ALA A 29 9.90 5.41 1.49
CA ALA A 29 11.34 5.20 1.46
C ALA A 29 12.07 6.55 1.43
N PRO A 30 13.37 6.59 1.78
CA PRO A 30 14.17 7.79 1.68
C PRO A 30 14.26 8.27 0.23
N ASN A 31 14.42 9.58 0.04
CA ASN A 31 14.57 10.17 -1.29
C ASN A 31 15.87 9.71 -1.99
N LEU A 32 16.92 9.40 -1.21
CA LEU A 32 18.21 8.93 -1.70
C LEU A 32 18.62 7.66 -0.96
N LEU A 33 18.87 6.60 -1.72
CA LEU A 33 19.41 5.35 -1.21
C LEU A 33 20.93 5.37 -1.35
N ARG A 34 21.66 5.21 -0.23
CA ARG A 34 23.13 5.22 -0.21
C ARG A 34 23.68 3.80 -0.26
N VAL A 35 24.71 3.58 -1.07
CA VAL A 35 25.37 2.27 -1.14
C VAL A 35 26.14 2.00 0.15
N GLY A 36 25.97 0.80 0.71
CA GLY A 36 26.66 0.35 1.93
C GLY A 36 26.06 0.88 3.24
N SER A 37 25.04 1.72 3.18
CA SER A 37 24.24 2.15 4.32
C SER A 37 23.00 1.27 4.46
N SER A 38 22.50 1.13 5.69
CA SER A 38 21.19 0.55 5.95
C SER A 38 20.17 1.68 5.90
N GLU A 39 19.15 1.54 5.05
CA GLU A 39 18.12 2.55 4.82
C GLU A 39 16.77 2.05 5.33
N ASN A 40 16.04 2.87 6.09
CA ASN A 40 14.73 2.48 6.64
C ASN A 40 13.62 2.67 5.60
N VAL A 41 12.77 1.66 5.46
CA VAL A 41 11.59 1.65 4.58
C VAL A 41 10.37 1.26 5.41
N PHE A 42 9.30 2.02 5.23
CA PHE A 42 8.01 1.76 5.87
C PHE A 42 7.04 1.19 4.85
N VAL A 43 6.32 0.14 5.24
CA VAL A 43 5.30 -0.51 4.42
C VAL A 43 4.04 -0.70 5.26
N GLU A 44 2.88 -0.36 4.68
CA GLU A 44 1.58 -0.46 5.33
C GLU A 44 0.53 -0.94 4.32
N ALA A 45 -0.43 -1.74 4.80
CA ALA A 45 -1.66 -2.05 4.11
C ALA A 45 -2.86 -1.54 4.93
N HIS A 46 -3.44 -0.42 4.49
CA HIS A 46 -4.56 0.24 5.14
C HIS A 46 -5.89 -0.40 4.74
N ASP A 47 -6.82 -0.51 5.70
CA ASP A 47 -8.13 -1.15 5.53
C ASP A 47 -8.06 -2.57 4.93
N TYR A 48 -6.94 -3.26 5.14
CA TYR A 48 -6.76 -4.64 4.68
C TYR A 48 -7.33 -5.62 5.71
N SER A 49 -8.36 -6.38 5.30
CA SER A 49 -9.06 -7.36 6.15
C SER A 49 -8.82 -8.81 5.72
N GLY A 50 -7.76 -9.07 4.95
CA GLY A 50 -7.37 -10.42 4.52
C GLY A 50 -6.52 -11.16 5.55
N GLY A 51 -5.88 -12.25 5.12
CA GLY A 51 -4.92 -13.00 5.95
C GLY A 51 -3.51 -12.40 5.92
N ASP A 52 -2.52 -13.11 6.46
CA ASP A 52 -1.14 -12.63 6.47
C ASP A 52 -0.63 -12.26 5.06
N LEU A 53 -0.10 -11.04 4.92
CA LEU A 53 0.38 -10.51 3.64
C LEU A 53 1.90 -10.56 3.57
N ASN A 54 2.42 -11.41 2.68
CA ASN A 54 3.85 -11.47 2.42
C ASN A 54 4.26 -10.39 1.40
N VAL A 55 5.06 -9.43 1.85
CA VAL A 55 5.56 -8.32 1.02
C VAL A 55 7.05 -8.51 0.75
N LYS A 56 7.43 -8.51 -0.53
CA LYS A 56 8.83 -8.50 -0.97
C LYS A 56 9.24 -7.09 -1.39
N ILE A 57 10.11 -6.47 -0.61
CA ILE A 57 10.75 -5.19 -0.93
C ILE A 57 12.01 -5.50 -1.75
N SER A 58 12.20 -4.84 -2.90
CA SER A 58 13.38 -5.08 -3.74
C SER A 58 13.92 -3.82 -4.40
N VAL A 59 15.24 -3.74 -4.48
CA VAL A 59 15.98 -2.72 -5.22
C VAL A 59 16.50 -3.38 -6.50
N LYS A 60 16.19 -2.80 -7.66
CA LYS A 60 16.56 -3.35 -8.97
C LYS A 60 17.36 -2.36 -9.80
N SER A 61 18.11 -2.88 -10.78
CA SER A 61 18.82 -2.07 -11.77
C SER A 61 17.87 -1.14 -12.54
N PHE A 62 18.28 0.11 -12.77
CA PHE A 62 17.60 1.02 -13.69
C PHE A 62 18.41 1.12 -14.99
N PRO A 63 17.79 1.19 -16.19
CA PRO A 63 16.35 1.21 -16.45
C PRO A 63 15.71 -0.18 -16.63
N LYS A 64 16.50 -1.21 -16.95
CA LYS A 64 15.99 -2.51 -17.40
C LYS A 64 15.31 -3.36 -16.31
N LYS A 65 15.60 -3.12 -15.03
CA LYS A 65 15.06 -3.88 -13.87
C LYS A 65 15.33 -5.38 -13.93
N ASP A 66 16.36 -5.78 -14.66
CA ASP A 66 16.77 -7.15 -14.91
C ASP A 66 17.59 -7.76 -13.77
N ARG A 67 18.30 -6.92 -13.01
CA ARG A 67 19.12 -7.35 -11.87
C ARG A 67 18.51 -6.89 -10.56
N GLU A 68 18.25 -7.83 -9.66
CA GLU A 68 17.95 -7.54 -8.25
C GLU A 68 19.27 -7.26 -7.52
N ILE A 69 19.37 -6.06 -6.94
CA ILE A 69 20.52 -5.60 -6.16
C ILE A 69 20.34 -6.04 -4.71
N LEU A 70 19.12 -5.88 -4.20
CA LEU A 70 18.75 -6.22 -2.84
C LEU A 70 17.30 -6.68 -2.79
N SER A 71 16.98 -7.61 -1.90
CA SER A 71 15.61 -7.83 -1.46
C SER A 71 15.49 -8.18 0.01
N LYS A 72 14.31 -7.89 0.56
CA LYS A 72 13.90 -8.26 1.91
C LYS A 72 12.42 -8.64 1.88
N SER A 73 12.07 -9.70 2.58
CA SER A 73 10.68 -10.13 2.74
C SER A 73 10.22 -9.80 4.15
N VAL A 74 9.01 -9.28 4.26
CA VAL A 74 8.32 -9.00 5.52
C VAL A 74 6.90 -9.53 5.45
N THR A 75 6.35 -9.92 6.59
CA THR A 75 4.98 -10.39 6.69
C THR A 75 4.17 -9.37 7.48
N LEU A 76 3.13 -8.82 6.86
CA LEU A 76 2.16 -7.96 7.50
C LEU A 76 1.05 -8.85 8.07
N THR A 77 0.79 -8.74 9.36
CA THR A 77 -0.16 -9.57 10.10
C THR A 77 -1.12 -8.68 10.88
N ALA A 78 -2.22 -9.24 11.37
CA ALA A 78 -3.12 -8.50 12.26
C ALA A 78 -2.39 -7.99 13.52
N ASP A 79 -1.40 -8.74 14.03
CA ASP A 79 -0.63 -8.37 15.23
C ASP A 79 0.21 -7.10 15.03
N ASN A 80 0.72 -6.87 13.81
CA ASN A 80 1.45 -5.65 13.48
C ASN A 80 0.57 -4.57 12.85
N SER A 81 -0.76 -4.71 12.94
CA SER A 81 -1.72 -3.78 12.31
C SER A 81 -1.47 -3.59 10.82
N PHE A 82 -0.99 -4.64 10.15
CA PHE A 82 -0.56 -4.63 8.76
C PHE A 82 0.43 -3.52 8.39
N GLN A 83 1.35 -3.17 9.30
CA GLN A 83 2.39 -2.17 9.07
C GLN A 83 3.75 -2.63 9.62
N ILE A 84 4.83 -2.21 8.97
CA ILE A 84 6.19 -2.49 9.42
C ILE A 84 7.18 -1.43 8.98
N LEU A 85 8.07 -1.03 9.88
CA LEU A 85 9.29 -0.28 9.57
C LEU A 85 10.46 -1.28 9.53
N THR A 86 11.12 -1.38 8.40
CA THR A 86 12.20 -2.35 8.19
C THR A 86 13.36 -1.70 7.46
N ASP A 87 14.57 -2.14 7.78
CA ASP A 87 15.77 -1.64 7.13
C ASP A 87 16.15 -2.47 5.89
N ILE A 88 16.75 -1.84 4.90
CA ILE A 88 17.28 -2.49 3.70
C ILE A 88 18.78 -2.18 3.60
N LYS A 89 19.63 -3.22 3.49
CA LYS A 89 21.09 -3.08 3.45
C LYS A 89 21.75 -4.05 2.50
#